data_AF-A0A9D5VLF2-F1
#
_entry.id   AF-A0A9D5VLF2-F1
#
_cell.length_a   1.000
_cell.length_b   1.000
_cell.length_c   1.000
_cell.angle_alpha   90.00
_cell.angle_beta   90.00
_cell.angle_gamma   90.00
#
_symmetry.space_group_name_H-M   'P 1'
#
loop_
_entity.id
_entity.type
_entity.pdbx_description
1 polymer ?
#
loop_
_entity_poly.entity_id
_entity_poly.type
_entity_poly.pdbx_seq_one_letter_code
_entity_poly.pdbx_strand_id
1 'polypeptide(L)' 'KLQQEKNITVLLIEHDMRLVMDICEFIFVLDNGELIAKGKAQEIQQNPQVIAAYLGVDESEGEGE' A
#
# COMPACT_ATOMS: atom_id res chain seq x y z
N LYS A 1 12.58 -0.69 -12.73
CA LYS A 1 13.54 -0.94 -13.85
C LYS A 1 12.83 -1.48 -15.10
N LEU A 2 12.13 -2.62 -15.03
CA LEU A 2 11.41 -3.19 -16.18
C LEU A 2 10.46 -2.19 -16.87
N GLN A 3 9.66 -1.43 -16.10
CA GLN A 3 8.72 -0.45 -16.66
C GLN A 3 9.41 0.60 -17.54
N GLN A 4 10.58 1.08 -17.11
CA GLN A 4 11.36 2.11 -17.80
C GLN A 4 12.05 1.53 -19.04
N GLU A 5 12.65 0.35 -18.92
CA GLU A 5 13.34 -0.33 -20.02
C GLU A 5 12.41 -0.73 -21.16
N LYS A 6 11.17 -1.11 -20.83
CA LYS A 6 10.17 -1.54 -21.80
C LYS A 6 9.20 -0.43 -22.22
N ASN A 7 9.30 0.76 -21.61
CA ASN A 7 8.36 1.86 -21.78
C ASN A 7 6.89 1.42 -21.64
N ILE A 8 6.61 0.69 -20.56
CA ILE A 8 5.28 0.18 -20.24
C ILE A 8 4.84 0.70 -18.88
N THR A 9 3.52 0.82 -18.71
CA THR A 9 2.91 1.06 -17.39
C THR A 9 2.68 -0.28 -16.69
N VAL A 10 3.07 -0.37 -15.42
CA VAL A 10 2.82 -1.55 -14.57
C VAL A 10 1.89 -1.15 -13.44
N LEU A 11 0.82 -1.90 -13.25
CA LEU A 11 -0.03 -1.83 -12.07
C LEU A 11 0.26 -3.05 -11.19
N LEU A 12 0.64 -2.80 -9.93
CA LEU A 12 0.89 -3.82 -8.93
C LEU A 12 -0.18 -3.74 -7.85
N ILE A 13 -0.75 -4.89 -7.47
CA ILE A 13 -1.70 -5.02 -6.35
C ILE A 13 -1.10 -6.04 -5.38
N GLU A 14 -0.81 -5.61 -4.17
CA GLU A 14 -0.01 -6.37 -3.21
C GLU A 14 -0.24 -5.85 -1.77
N HIS A 15 0.03 -6.67 -0.75
CA HIS A 15 -0.22 -6.38 0.68
C HIS A 15 1.06 -6.31 1.55
N ASP A 16 2.18 -6.92 1.15
CA ASP A 16 3.52 -6.69 1.71
C ASP A 16 4.03 -5.28 1.41
N MET A 17 3.82 -4.39 2.37
CA MET A 17 4.24 -3.00 2.29
C MET A 17 5.74 -2.81 2.10
N ARG A 18 6.62 -3.75 2.47
CA ARG A 18 8.06 -3.60 2.18
C ARG A 18 8.31 -3.69 0.68
N LEU A 19 7.70 -4.67 0.03
CA LEU A 19 7.83 -4.86 -1.42
C LEU A 19 7.25 -3.67 -2.20
N VAL A 20 6.05 -3.22 -1.78
CA VAL A 20 5.38 -2.08 -2.42
C VAL A 20 6.24 -0.82 -2.32
N MET A 21 6.84 -0.54 -1.15
CA MET A 21 7.67 0.65 -0.95
C MET A 21 8.99 0.61 -1.73
N ASP A 22 9.56 -0.58 -1.94
CA ASP A 22 10.81 -0.75 -2.67
C ASP A 22 10.63 -0.64 -4.20
N ILE A 23 9.47 -1.00 -4.72
CA ILE A 23 9.23 -1.13 -6.17
C ILE A 23 8.42 0.03 -6.74
N CYS A 24 7.40 0.52 -6.02
CA CYS A 24 6.44 1.46 -6.57
C CYS A 24 6.90 2.91 -6.41
N GLU A 25 6.81 3.71 -7.48
CA GLU A 25 7.06 5.15 -7.41
C GLU A 25 5.85 5.91 -6.85
N PHE A 26 4.65 5.47 -7.20
CA PHE A 26 3.37 6.06 -6.83
C PHE A 26 2.42 4.96 -6.36
N ILE A 27 1.67 5.23 -5.30
CA ILE A 27 0.81 4.24 -4.62
C ILE A 27 -0.57 4.83 -4.40
N PHE A 28 -1.58 3.97 -4.51
CA PHE A 28 -2.95 4.20 -4.04
C PHE A 28 -3.25 3.19 -2.94
N VAL A 29 -3.77 3.66 -1.81
CA VAL A 29 -4.13 2.80 -0.68
C VAL A 29 -5.63 2.79 -0.53
N LEU A 30 -6.21 1.60 -0.60
CA LEU A 30 -7.64 1.35 -0.41
C LEU A 30 -7.82 0.63 0.92
N ASP A 31 -8.78 1.09 1.72
CA ASP A 31 -9.26 0.41 2.91
C ASP A 31 -10.79 0.34 2.85
N ASN A 32 -11.36 -0.84 3.07
CA ASN A 32 -12.81 -1.09 3.01
C ASN A 32 -13.53 -0.52 1.76
N GLY A 33 -12.84 -0.54 0.61
CA GLY A 33 -13.37 -0.02 -0.66
C GLY A 33 -13.26 1.49 -0.83
N GLU A 34 -12.71 2.21 0.15
CA GLU A 34 -12.47 3.65 0.11
C GLU A 34 -10.99 3.97 -0.12
N LEU A 35 -10.73 5.00 -0.93
CA LEU A 35 -9.37 5.50 -1.16
C LEU A 35 -8.94 6.38 0.00
N ILE A 36 -8.08 5.84 0.86
CA ILE A 36 -7.61 6.53 2.08
C ILE A 36 -6.32 7.33 1.85
N ALA A 37 -5.49 6.95 0.87
CA ALA A 37 -4.27 7.69 0.54
C ALA A 37 -3.84 7.51 -0.91
N LYS A 38 -3.16 8.53 -1.47
CA LYS A 38 -2.48 8.46 -2.76
C LYS A 38 -1.25 9.36 -2.76
N GLY A 39 -0.13 8.90 -3.33
CA GLY A 39 1.11 9.68 -3.32
C GLY A 39 2.35 8.85 -3.61
N LYS A 40 3.53 9.46 -3.43
CA LYS A 40 4.80 8.75 -3.53
C LYS A 40 4.97 7.75 -2.39
N ALA A 41 5.74 6.69 -2.59
CA ALA A 41 6.01 5.68 -1.57
C ALA A 41 6.42 6.28 -0.21
N GLN A 42 7.33 7.26 -0.21
CA GLN A 42 7.80 7.94 1.00
C GLN A 42 6.70 8.70 1.75
N GLU A 43 5.74 9.28 1.03
CA GLU A 43 4.61 10.01 1.61
C GLU A 43 3.58 9.04 2.19
N ILE A 44 3.34 7.92 1.49
CA ILE A 44 2.43 6.86 1.95
C ILE A 44 2.95 6.17 3.20
N GLN A 45 4.26 5.88 3.27
CA GLN A 45 4.89 5.25 4.42
C GLN A 45 4.71 6.07 5.71
N GLN A 46 4.66 7.39 5.60
CA GLN A 46 4.51 8.30 6.73
C GLN A 46 3.04 8.67 7.01
N ASN A 47 2.09 8.18 6.20
CA ASN A 47 0.69 8.54 6.33
C ASN A 47 0.05 7.80 7.53
N PRO A 48 -0.42 8.54 8.56
CA PRO A 48 -1.02 7.93 9.75
C PRO A 48 -2.23 7.05 9.47
N GLN A 49 -3.06 7.37 8.46
CA GLN A 49 -4.22 6.56 8.10
C GLN A 49 -3.80 5.23 7.48
N VAL A 50 -2.72 5.21 6.69
CA VAL A 50 -2.18 3.99 6.09
C VAL A 50 -1.56 3.09 7.16
N ILE A 51 -0.82 3.68 8.10
CA ILE A 51 -0.24 2.95 9.24
C ILE A 51 -1.34 2.33 10.10
N ALA A 52 -2.39 3.11 10.43
CA ALA A 52 -3.52 2.63 11.21
C ALA A 52 -4.30 1.52 10.47
N ALA A 53 -4.53 1.67 9.17
CA ALA A 53 -5.20 0.66 8.35
C ALA A 53 -4.41 -0.65 8.25
N TYR A 54 -3.07 -0.60 8.30
CA TYR A 54 -2.22 -1.80 8.29
C TYR A 54 -2.16 -2.49 9.66
N LEU A 55 -1.97 -1.71 10.74
CA LEU A 55 -1.87 -2.24 12.11
C LEU A 55 -3.22 -2.67 12.69
N GLY A 56 -4.31 -2.05 12.26
CA GLY A 56 -5.67 -2.36 12.72
C GLY A 56 -6.25 -3.67 12.18
N VAL A 57 -5.60 -4.32 11.20
CA VAL A 57 -6.00 -5.66 10.74
C VAL A 57 -5.37 -6.77 11.58
N ASP A 58 -4.19 -6.54 12.16
CA ASP A 58 -3.47 -7.52 12.99
C ASP A 58 -4.16 -7.80 14.35
N GLU A 59 -5.08 -6.94 14.80
CA GLU A 59 -5.83 -7.13 16.06
C GLU A 59 -7.18 -7.86 15.87
N SER A 60 -7.50 -8.34 14.66
CA SER A 60 -8.78 -9.01 14.37
C SER A 60 -8.71 -10.50 13.98
N GLU A 61 -7.64 -11.19 14.38
CA GLU A 61 -7.60 -12.67 14.42
C GLU A 61 -7.77 -13.24 15.85
N GLY A 62 -8.48 -12.55 16.73
CA GLY A 62 -8.68 -13.02 18.09
C GLY A 62 -9.79 -12.34 18.84
N GLU A 63 -11.04 -12.64 18.49
CA GLU A 63 -12.12 -12.78 19.47
C GLU A 63 -13.30 -13.47 18.79
N GLY A 64 -13.52 -14.72 19.19
CA GLY A 64 -14.77 -15.41 18.90
C GLY A 64 -15.88 -14.81 19.73
N GLU A 65 -17.02 -14.60 19.07
CA GLU A 65 -18.36 -14.86 19.60
C GLU A 65 -19.15 -15.65 18.55
#